data_AF-A0A7Y8Q5K8-F1
#
_entry.id   AF-A0A7Y8Q5K8-F1
#
_cell.length_a   1.000
_cell.length_b   1.000
_cell.length_c   1.000
_cell.angle_alpha   90.00
_cell.angle_beta   90.00
_cell.angle_gamma   90.00
#
_symmetry.space_group_name_H-M   'P 1'
#
loop_
_entity.id
_entity.type
_entity.pdbx_description
1 polymer ?
#
loop_
_entity_poly.entity_id
_entity_poly.type
_entity_poly.pdbx_seq_one_letter_code
_entity_poly.pdbx_strand_id
1 'polypeptide(L)'
;MLTEFALDESFLESDDLRSKSTSRNLLKKWKEHGVLVFGDHQDEVILLESLKKKIPAQVYQEWIDAFADYKTIKSSNRWKIFCDYDDYTNIMALKDHFKTGITEPVSLELIHQLPNYICYCPSSKFEVVEVDDLDHSENFQQSILASNSDIDHQDDNEKIWKDKFEVLSKFTKNIVIIDQYFLRNIIEDKRKGRKTSIDYLFEKLSLNGKKYNITIISLGSTSGSNSYVDIIDEFTTINVGSLKNNYNKLHLISCNANYFRILAHDRFIQFDDYVCTLGKGLDVLRSMETPQCTFSMIKEENSSIRKRVILANSYKHWEKEFLP
;
A
#
# COMPACT_ATOMS: atom_id res chain seq x y z
N MET A 1 6.71 -1.54 1.26
CA MET A 1 6.51 -0.95 -0.10
C MET A 1 6.14 0.52 -0.10
N LEU A 2 5.42 1.02 0.92
CA LEU A 2 5.22 2.46 1.10
C LEU A 2 5.93 2.94 2.37
N THR A 3 6.35 4.20 2.36
CA THR A 3 6.96 4.91 3.49
C THR A 3 5.98 5.96 4.01
N GLU A 4 5.62 5.86 5.29
CA GLU A 4 4.92 6.91 6.02
C GLU A 4 5.92 8.03 6.32
N PHE A 5 5.71 9.22 5.74
CA PHE A 5 6.62 10.35 5.92
C PHE A 5 5.88 11.63 6.32
N ALA A 6 6.54 12.50 7.07
CA ALA A 6 6.03 13.81 7.45
C ALA A 6 6.97 14.90 6.94
N LEU A 7 6.39 16.03 6.54
CA LEU A 7 7.12 17.25 6.22
C LEU A 7 7.19 18.10 7.49
N ASP A 8 8.39 18.54 7.84
CA ASP A 8 8.58 19.50 8.91
C ASP A 8 8.04 20.88 8.51
N GLU A 9 7.79 21.77 9.47
CA GLU A 9 7.44 23.15 9.12
C GLU A 9 8.65 23.90 8.53
N SER A 10 9.86 23.64 9.03
CA SER A 10 11.11 24.24 8.54
C SER A 10 11.46 23.81 7.11
N PHE A 11 10.93 22.67 6.65
CA PHE A 11 11.10 22.21 5.27
C PHE A 11 10.79 23.32 4.26
N LEU A 12 9.74 24.11 4.49
CA LEU A 12 9.32 25.20 3.61
C LEU A 12 10.33 26.35 3.47
N GLU A 13 11.29 26.43 4.38
CA GLU A 13 12.36 27.43 4.38
C GLU A 13 13.59 26.98 3.57
N SER A 14 13.68 25.68 3.23
CA SER A 14 14.77 25.15 2.41
C SER A 14 14.84 25.81 1.03
N ASP A 15 16.01 26.35 0.69
CA ASP A 15 16.28 26.89 -0.66
C ASP A 15 16.22 25.78 -1.73
N ASP A 16 16.50 24.52 -1.37
CA ASP A 16 16.45 23.38 -2.30
C ASP A 16 15.04 23.06 -2.77
N LEU A 17 13.99 23.44 -2.02
CA LEU A 17 12.62 23.32 -2.51
C LEU A 17 12.29 24.24 -3.67
N ARG A 18 13.05 25.34 -3.82
CA ARG A 18 12.92 26.21 -4.99
C ARG A 18 13.48 25.52 -6.23
N SER A 19 14.35 24.53 -6.05
CA SER A 19 14.82 23.69 -7.14
C SER A 19 13.69 22.81 -7.67
N LYS A 20 13.39 22.96 -8.96
CA LYS A 20 12.40 22.11 -9.64
C LYS A 20 12.76 20.64 -9.56
N SER A 21 14.05 20.28 -9.54
CA SER A 21 14.48 18.88 -9.50
C SER A 21 14.18 18.24 -8.14
N THR A 22 14.55 18.90 -7.05
CA THR A 22 14.37 18.41 -5.68
C THR A 22 12.90 18.26 -5.36
N SER A 23 12.10 19.30 -5.64
CA SER A 23 10.66 19.22 -5.41
C SER A 23 9.99 18.11 -6.23
N ARG A 24 10.39 17.92 -7.51
CA ARG A 24 9.85 16.83 -8.33
C ARG A 24 10.29 15.46 -7.86
N ASN A 25 11.51 15.33 -7.35
CA ASN A 25 11.99 14.07 -6.78
C ASN A 25 11.13 13.65 -5.58
N LEU A 26 10.88 14.59 -4.66
CA LEU A 26 9.98 14.36 -3.53
C LEU A 26 8.56 14.00 -4.00
N LEU A 27 7.98 14.77 -4.92
CA LEU A 27 6.65 14.47 -5.46
C LEU A 27 6.59 13.09 -6.11
N LYS A 28 7.65 12.68 -6.82
CA LYS A 28 7.74 11.33 -7.41
C LYS A 28 7.78 10.25 -6.33
N LYS A 29 8.63 10.39 -5.31
CA LYS A 29 8.73 9.43 -4.20
C LYS A 29 7.42 9.35 -3.42
N TRP A 30 6.76 10.48 -3.18
CA TRP A 30 5.42 10.51 -2.57
C TRP A 30 4.40 9.78 -3.45
N LYS A 31 4.36 10.10 -4.76
CA LYS A 31 3.44 9.47 -5.70
C LYS A 31 3.57 7.95 -5.66
N GLU A 32 4.77 7.43 -5.78
CA GLU A 32 5.06 6.02 -6.08
C GLU A 32 5.26 5.17 -4.81
N HIS A 33 5.78 5.75 -3.74
CA HIS A 33 6.26 5.01 -2.57
C HIS A 33 5.97 5.69 -1.23
N GLY A 34 5.20 6.78 -1.20
CA GLY A 34 5.01 7.58 0.02
C GLY A 34 3.56 7.69 0.46
N VAL A 35 3.40 7.92 1.76
CA VAL A 35 2.15 8.36 2.38
C VAL A 35 2.48 9.54 3.26
N LEU A 36 1.96 10.71 2.89
CA LEU A 36 2.19 11.94 3.66
C LEU A 36 1.33 11.94 4.92
N VAL A 37 1.96 12.09 6.07
CA VAL A 37 1.33 12.10 7.39
C VAL A 37 1.25 13.56 7.87
N PHE A 38 0.03 14.03 8.10
CA PHE A 38 -0.23 15.32 8.76
C PHE A 38 -0.38 15.14 10.26
N GLY A 39 0.26 16.02 11.03
CA GLY A 39 -0.04 16.16 12.44
C GLY A 39 -1.37 16.90 12.63
N ASP A 40 -1.97 16.78 13.82
CA ASP A 40 -3.25 17.45 14.13
C ASP A 40 -3.17 19.00 14.07
N HIS A 41 -1.94 19.53 14.19
CA HIS A 41 -1.64 20.95 14.07
C HIS A 41 -1.39 21.41 12.63
N GLN A 42 -1.15 20.48 11.69
CA GLN A 42 -0.83 20.79 10.32
C GLN A 42 -2.11 20.83 9.49
N ASP A 43 -2.30 21.93 8.76
CA ASP A 43 -3.41 22.09 7.84
C ASP A 43 -2.88 22.08 6.40
N GLU A 44 -3.47 21.20 5.59
CA GLU A 44 -3.16 21.05 4.17
C GLU A 44 -3.29 22.37 3.40
N VAL A 45 -4.32 23.16 3.68
CA VAL A 45 -4.56 24.45 3.03
C VAL A 45 -3.47 25.44 3.40
N ILE A 46 -3.07 25.49 4.67
CA ILE A 46 -1.99 26.37 5.13
C ILE A 46 -0.65 25.96 4.50
N LEU A 47 -0.38 24.66 4.39
CA LEU A 47 0.82 24.15 3.74
C LEU A 47 0.86 24.52 2.26
N LEU A 48 -0.25 24.34 1.53
CA LEU A 48 -0.37 24.74 0.13
C LEU A 48 -0.19 26.27 -0.05
N GLU A 49 -0.83 27.08 0.80
CA GLU A 49 -0.65 28.54 0.76
C GLU A 49 0.79 28.97 1.00
N SER A 50 1.51 28.25 1.85
CA SER A 50 2.92 28.50 2.15
C SER A 50 3.81 28.10 0.97
N LEU A 51 3.58 26.91 0.38
CA LEU A 51 4.26 26.46 -0.84
C LEU A 51 4.09 27.47 -1.97
N LYS A 52 2.87 27.99 -2.20
CA LYS A 52 2.58 28.99 -3.26
C LYS A 52 3.52 30.20 -3.22
N LYS A 53 3.96 30.61 -2.04
CA LYS A 53 4.85 31.77 -1.85
C LYS A 53 6.33 31.44 -2.04
N LYS A 54 6.70 30.16 -1.94
CA LYS A 54 8.10 29.70 -1.85
C LYS A 54 8.60 29.01 -3.11
N ILE A 55 7.73 28.32 -3.87
CA ILE A 55 8.14 27.54 -5.05
C ILE A 55 7.64 28.13 -6.38
N PRO A 56 8.29 27.80 -7.52
CA PRO A 56 7.83 28.27 -8.83
C PRO A 56 6.40 27.82 -9.16
N ALA A 57 5.61 28.69 -9.81
CA ALA A 57 4.19 28.44 -10.10
C ALA A 57 3.91 27.11 -10.82
N GLN A 58 4.80 26.68 -11.72
CA GLN A 58 4.67 25.38 -12.40
C GLN A 58 4.76 24.19 -11.42
N VAL A 59 5.71 24.24 -10.49
CA VAL A 59 5.91 23.18 -9.48
C VAL A 59 4.79 23.23 -8.45
N TYR A 60 4.30 24.43 -8.11
CA TYR A 60 3.15 24.60 -7.24
C TYR A 60 1.89 23.90 -7.76
N GLN A 61 1.63 23.93 -9.07
CA GLN A 61 0.51 23.16 -9.63
C GLN A 61 0.71 21.65 -9.45
N GLU A 62 1.93 21.14 -9.62
CA GLU A 62 2.25 19.72 -9.38
C GLU A 62 2.01 19.32 -7.92
N TRP A 63 2.26 20.23 -6.96
CA TRP A 63 1.88 20.02 -5.56
C TRP A 63 0.37 19.97 -5.37
N ILE A 64 -0.40 20.92 -5.93
CA ILE A 64 -1.88 20.89 -5.84
C ILE A 64 -2.41 19.53 -6.32
N ASP A 65 -1.92 19.07 -7.47
CA ASP A 65 -2.32 17.78 -8.04
C ASP A 65 -1.91 16.62 -7.11
N ALA A 66 -0.73 16.69 -6.48
CA ALA A 66 -0.25 15.70 -5.52
C ALA A 66 -1.13 15.61 -4.26
N PHE A 67 -1.57 16.74 -3.68
CA PHE A 67 -2.47 16.71 -2.52
C PHE A 67 -3.85 16.15 -2.87
N ALA A 68 -4.33 16.39 -4.10
CA ALA A 68 -5.61 15.85 -4.57
C ALA A 68 -5.56 14.32 -4.78
N ASP A 69 -4.45 13.80 -5.31
CA ASP A 69 -4.39 12.43 -5.83
C ASP A 69 -3.49 11.46 -5.03
N TYR A 70 -2.51 11.96 -4.27
CA TYR A 70 -1.53 11.10 -3.60
C TYR A 70 -2.00 10.73 -2.20
N LYS A 71 -1.45 9.64 -1.65
CA LYS A 71 -1.91 9.11 -0.36
C LYS A 71 -1.49 10.05 0.76
N THR A 72 -2.49 10.49 1.53
CA THR A 72 -2.35 11.29 2.74
C THR A 72 -3.06 10.62 3.90
N ILE A 73 -2.57 10.86 5.12
CA ILE A 73 -3.28 10.51 6.36
C ILE A 73 -3.18 11.64 7.37
N LYS A 74 -4.24 11.80 8.17
CA LYS A 74 -4.22 12.66 9.35
C LYS A 74 -3.94 11.82 10.58
N SER A 75 -2.89 12.18 11.30
CA SER A 75 -2.59 11.67 12.63
C SER A 75 -3.33 12.52 13.66
N SER A 76 -3.94 11.89 14.66
CA SER A 76 -4.52 12.59 15.81
C SER A 76 -3.45 13.15 16.75
N ASN A 77 -2.17 12.93 16.46
CA ASN A 77 -1.06 13.35 17.29
C ASN A 77 -0.54 14.71 16.83
N ARG A 78 -0.11 15.51 17.81
CA ARG A 78 0.58 16.78 17.59
C ARG A 78 2.06 16.59 17.89
N TRP A 79 2.92 17.03 16.98
CA TRP A 79 4.37 17.11 17.18
C TRP A 79 4.83 18.56 17.00
N LYS A 80 6.02 18.87 17.53
CA LYS A 80 6.69 20.16 17.29
C LYS A 80 7.43 20.14 15.95
N ILE A 81 7.90 21.32 15.53
CA ILE A 81 8.90 21.44 14.47
C ILE A 81 10.13 20.59 14.84
N PHE A 82 10.73 19.90 13.88
CA PHE A 82 11.78 18.92 14.14
C PHE A 82 13.04 19.55 14.76
N CYS A 83 13.35 20.81 14.45
CA CYS A 83 14.46 21.53 15.07
C CYS A 83 14.19 22.01 16.52
N ASP A 84 12.94 21.93 17.00
CA ASP A 84 12.60 22.23 18.41
C ASP A 84 12.87 21.04 19.35
N TYR A 85 13.36 19.91 18.83
CA TYR A 85 13.76 18.78 19.66
C TYR A 85 15.24 18.95 20.03
N ASP A 86 15.50 18.96 21.34
CA ASP A 86 16.83 19.27 21.89
C ASP A 86 17.92 18.26 21.47
N ASP A 87 17.52 17.05 21.08
CA ASP A 87 18.42 16.00 20.61
C ASP A 87 17.69 14.91 19.78
N TYR A 88 18.48 14.02 19.18
CA TYR A 88 17.97 12.87 18.43
C TYR A 88 17.12 11.90 19.26
N THR A 89 17.36 11.79 20.57
CA THR A 89 16.58 10.89 21.44
C THR A 89 15.14 11.38 21.57
N ASN A 90 14.96 12.70 21.65
CA ASN A 90 13.64 13.32 21.76
C ASN A 90 12.86 13.22 20.45
N ILE A 91 13.49 13.44 19.29
CA ILE A 91 12.80 13.31 18.00
C ILE A 91 12.45 11.86 17.66
N MET A 92 13.21 10.87 18.15
CA MET A 92 12.86 9.45 18.01
C MET A 92 11.51 9.09 18.64
N ALA A 93 10.95 9.93 19.51
CA ALA A 93 9.58 9.75 20.01
C ALA A 93 8.53 9.78 18.88
N LEU A 94 8.85 10.37 17.72
CA LEU A 94 7.97 10.46 16.55
C LEU A 94 7.85 9.15 15.74
N LYS A 95 8.67 8.13 16.05
CA LYS A 95 8.69 6.82 15.35
C LYS A 95 7.34 6.08 15.32
N ASP A 96 6.46 6.42 16.25
CA ASP A 96 5.12 5.84 16.40
C ASP A 96 4.07 6.61 15.57
N HIS A 97 4.44 7.73 14.95
CA HIS A 97 3.58 8.55 14.11
C HIS A 97 3.90 8.42 12.62
N PHE A 98 5.18 8.37 12.27
CA PHE A 98 5.68 8.18 10.91
C PHE A 98 7.08 7.56 10.94
N LYS A 99 7.59 7.14 9.78
CA LYS A 99 8.92 6.50 9.68
C LYS A 99 10.01 7.42 9.16
N THR A 100 9.65 8.41 8.35
CA THR A 100 10.61 9.37 7.77
C THR A 100 10.16 10.81 8.02
N GLY A 101 10.96 11.58 8.74
CA GLY A 101 10.82 13.04 8.79
C GLY A 101 11.65 13.70 7.70
N ILE A 102 11.08 14.66 6.97
CA ILE A 102 11.81 15.46 5.98
C ILE A 102 11.92 16.89 6.48
N THR A 103 13.14 17.42 6.53
CA THR A 103 13.44 18.76 7.07
C THR A 103 14.43 19.53 6.19
N GLU A 104 14.71 20.78 6.54
CA GLU A 104 15.78 21.55 5.91
C GLU A 104 17.16 21.16 6.50
N PRO A 105 18.27 21.35 5.75
CA PRO A 105 19.61 20.97 6.22
C PRO A 105 20.00 21.50 7.60
N VAL A 106 19.73 22.78 7.85
CA VAL A 106 20.08 23.46 9.11
C VAL A 106 19.41 22.80 10.32
N SER A 107 18.18 22.31 10.16
CA SER A 107 17.44 21.64 11.23
C SER A 107 18.11 20.33 11.64
N LEU A 108 18.71 19.58 10.71
CA LEU A 108 19.33 18.31 11.03
C LEU A 108 20.67 18.47 11.78
N GLU A 109 21.46 19.47 11.41
CA GLU A 109 22.68 19.84 12.14
C GLU A 109 22.37 20.13 13.63
N LEU A 110 21.25 20.82 13.89
CA LEU A 110 20.79 21.13 15.25
C LEU A 110 20.36 19.87 16.03
N ILE A 111 19.65 18.94 15.38
CA ILE A 111 19.15 17.70 16.00
C ILE A 111 20.29 16.73 16.33
N HIS A 112 21.24 16.58 15.41
CA HIS A 112 22.24 15.51 15.46
C HIS A 112 23.59 15.95 16.02
N GLN A 113 23.83 17.26 16.13
CA GLN A 113 25.10 17.85 16.62
C GLN A 113 26.35 17.34 15.89
N LEU A 114 26.17 16.70 14.73
CA LEU A 114 27.20 16.16 13.85
C LEU A 114 26.75 16.41 12.40
N PRO A 115 27.67 16.58 11.44
CA PRO A 115 27.38 16.96 10.06
C PRO A 115 26.82 15.79 9.21
N ASN A 116 25.96 14.95 9.80
CA ASN A 116 25.34 13.82 9.10
C ASN A 116 24.03 14.27 8.47
N TYR A 117 23.90 14.04 7.17
CA TYR A 117 22.73 14.37 6.34
C TYR A 117 21.51 13.46 6.58
N ILE A 118 21.69 12.38 7.35
CA ILE A 118 20.63 11.44 7.73
C ILE A 118 20.81 10.99 9.18
N CYS A 119 19.72 11.02 9.94
CA CYS A 119 19.65 10.47 11.28
C CYS A 119 18.79 9.20 11.30
N TYR A 120 19.40 8.03 11.08
CA TYR A 120 18.69 6.74 11.00
C TYR A 120 18.85 5.90 12.28
N CYS A 121 17.73 5.35 12.78
CA CYS A 121 17.70 4.43 13.90
C CYS A 121 17.36 3.00 13.42
N PRO A 122 18.32 2.05 13.40
CA PRO A 122 18.07 0.69 12.89
C PRO A 122 17.02 -0.10 13.67
N SER A 123 16.86 0.17 14.98
CA SER A 123 15.94 -0.59 15.83
C SER A 123 14.48 -0.19 15.62
N SER A 124 14.21 1.09 15.40
CA SER A 124 12.86 1.62 15.16
C SER A 124 12.52 1.80 13.68
N LYS A 125 13.54 1.79 12.82
CA LYS A 125 13.50 2.20 11.41
C LYS A 125 13.04 3.65 11.22
N PHE A 126 13.15 4.47 12.26
CA PHE A 126 12.84 5.88 12.19
C PHE A 126 14.03 6.63 11.60
N GLU A 127 13.75 7.57 10.72
CA GLU A 127 14.77 8.44 10.15
C GLU A 127 14.30 9.89 10.04
N VAL A 128 15.26 10.80 10.08
CA VAL A 128 15.08 12.18 9.65
C VAL A 128 16.11 12.47 8.58
N VAL A 129 15.65 13.01 7.46
CA VAL A 129 16.45 13.27 6.26
C VAL A 129 16.26 14.71 5.81
N GLU A 130 17.32 15.27 5.24
CA GLU A 130 17.25 16.56 4.56
C GLU A 130 16.53 16.40 3.22
N VAL A 131 15.88 17.46 2.76
CA VAL A 131 15.09 17.43 1.52
C VAL A 131 15.93 17.19 0.27
N ASP A 132 17.15 17.72 0.23
CA ASP A 132 18.12 17.54 -0.85
C ASP A 132 18.78 16.15 -0.83
N ASP A 133 18.83 15.51 0.34
CA ASP A 133 19.36 14.15 0.52
C ASP A 133 18.31 13.04 0.56
N LEU A 134 17.09 13.33 0.09
CA LEU A 134 15.98 12.37 0.05
C LEU A 134 16.28 11.09 -0.76
N ASP A 135 17.24 11.12 -1.69
CA ASP A 135 17.68 9.93 -2.42
C ASP A 135 18.45 8.94 -1.55
N HIS A 136 19.02 9.40 -0.44
CA HIS A 136 19.73 8.58 0.53
C HIS A 136 18.83 8.06 1.67
N SER A 137 17.54 8.43 1.70
CA SER A 137 16.57 7.88 2.66
C SER A 137 16.51 6.35 2.60
N GLU A 138 16.80 5.71 3.74
CA GLU A 138 16.79 4.26 3.88
C GLU A 138 15.36 3.72 3.70
N ASN A 139 14.36 4.38 4.30
CA ASN A 139 12.99 3.90 4.20
C ASN A 139 12.44 3.99 2.77
N PHE A 140 12.71 5.08 2.04
CA PHE A 140 12.30 5.17 0.62
C PHE A 140 13.04 4.15 -0.24
N GLN A 141 14.34 3.93 -0.03
CA GLN A 141 15.10 2.90 -0.74
C GLN A 141 14.53 1.50 -0.48
N GLN A 142 14.25 1.16 0.78
CA GLN A 142 13.62 -0.12 1.15
C GLN A 142 12.23 -0.27 0.53
N SER A 143 11.43 0.80 0.48
CA SER A 143 10.13 0.79 -0.19
C SER A 143 10.24 0.54 -1.70
N ILE A 144 11.21 1.17 -2.37
CA ILE A 144 11.50 0.95 -3.80
C ILE A 144 11.96 -0.49 -4.04
N LEU A 145 12.89 -1.00 -3.22
CA LEU A 145 13.39 -2.37 -3.32
C LEU A 145 12.26 -3.38 -3.10
N ALA A 146 11.47 -3.23 -2.04
CA ALA A 146 10.34 -4.12 -1.75
C ALA A 146 9.28 -4.10 -2.87
N SER A 147 9.15 -2.99 -3.60
CA SER A 147 8.20 -2.86 -4.72
C SER A 147 8.64 -3.60 -5.98
N ASN A 148 9.93 -3.92 -6.11
CA ASN A 148 10.51 -4.50 -7.32
C ASN A 148 11.25 -5.82 -7.08
N SER A 149 11.42 -6.24 -5.83
CA SER A 149 12.08 -7.52 -5.51
C SER A 149 11.10 -8.69 -5.62
N ASP A 150 11.58 -9.77 -6.21
CA ASP A 150 10.88 -11.06 -6.23
C ASP A 150 10.69 -11.62 -4.81
N ILE A 151 9.77 -12.57 -4.69
CA ILE A 151 9.56 -13.34 -3.45
C ILE A 151 10.42 -14.59 -3.52
N ASP A 152 11.23 -14.81 -2.49
CA ASP A 152 12.15 -15.94 -2.43
C ASP A 152 11.43 -17.22 -1.97
N HIS A 153 11.98 -18.38 -2.34
CA HIS A 153 11.46 -19.70 -1.97
C HIS A 153 11.45 -19.98 -0.46
N GLN A 154 12.22 -19.21 0.31
CA GLN A 154 12.32 -19.34 1.77
C GLN A 154 11.39 -18.37 2.51
N ASP A 155 10.78 -17.42 1.79
CA ASP A 155 9.88 -16.46 2.41
C ASP A 155 8.58 -17.14 2.82
N ASP A 156 8.20 -16.98 4.09
CA ASP A 156 6.88 -17.39 4.55
C ASP A 156 5.82 -16.31 4.26
N ASN A 157 4.56 -16.68 4.39
CA ASN A 157 3.43 -15.78 4.15
C ASN A 157 3.41 -14.57 5.11
N GLU A 158 4.01 -14.66 6.30
CA GLU A 158 4.13 -13.55 7.25
C GLU A 158 5.10 -12.50 6.74
N LYS A 159 6.30 -12.92 6.36
CA LYS A 159 7.32 -12.07 5.77
C LYS A 159 6.81 -11.40 4.50
N ILE A 160 6.15 -12.16 3.61
CA ILE A 160 5.56 -11.63 2.38
C ILE A 160 4.51 -10.57 2.70
N TRP A 161 3.60 -10.86 3.65
CA TRP A 161 2.60 -9.89 4.07
C TRP A 161 3.24 -8.60 4.57
N LYS A 162 4.18 -8.71 5.51
CA LYS A 162 4.87 -7.58 6.13
C LYS A 162 5.62 -6.72 5.12
N ASP A 163 6.41 -7.35 4.26
CA ASP A 163 7.31 -6.64 3.35
C ASP A 163 6.57 -6.06 2.15
N LYS A 164 5.56 -6.79 1.64
CA LYS A 164 4.82 -6.42 0.43
C LYS A 164 3.52 -5.69 0.77
N PHE A 165 2.62 -6.30 1.53
CA PHE A 165 1.20 -5.88 1.55
C PHE A 165 0.75 -5.07 2.77
N GLU A 166 1.43 -5.18 3.91
CA GLU A 166 0.97 -4.65 5.19
C GLU A 166 0.70 -3.14 5.10
N VAL A 167 1.70 -2.37 4.67
CA VAL A 167 1.58 -0.91 4.62
C VAL A 167 0.55 -0.47 3.57
N LEU A 168 0.49 -1.14 2.41
CA LEU A 168 -0.56 -0.89 1.42
C LEU A 168 -1.95 -1.05 2.03
N SER A 169 -2.18 -2.17 2.71
CA SER A 169 -3.48 -2.49 3.29
C SER A 169 -3.96 -1.43 4.29
N LYS A 170 -3.05 -0.80 5.06
CA LYS A 170 -3.37 0.26 6.03
C LYS A 170 -3.98 1.50 5.37
N PHE A 171 -3.66 1.77 4.11
CA PHE A 171 -4.13 2.97 3.39
C PHE A 171 -5.10 2.66 2.25
N THR A 172 -5.60 1.43 2.20
CA THR A 172 -6.51 0.99 1.15
C THR A 172 -7.97 0.93 1.60
N LYS A 173 -8.89 1.28 0.70
CA LYS A 173 -10.33 1.00 0.87
C LYS A 173 -10.82 -0.10 -0.07
N ASN A 174 -10.32 -0.13 -1.31
CA ASN A 174 -10.77 -1.06 -2.34
C ASN A 174 -9.64 -2.04 -2.69
N ILE A 175 -9.95 -3.34 -2.65
CA ILE A 175 -9.04 -4.41 -3.02
C ILE A 175 -9.65 -5.16 -4.20
N VAL A 176 -8.88 -5.34 -5.27
CA VAL A 176 -9.27 -6.16 -6.42
C VAL A 176 -8.26 -7.29 -6.60
N ILE A 177 -8.73 -8.53 -6.58
CA ILE A 177 -7.91 -9.72 -6.79
C ILE A 177 -8.32 -10.32 -8.12
N ILE A 178 -7.39 -10.47 -9.04
CA ILE A 178 -7.59 -11.18 -10.29
C ILE A 178 -6.56 -12.29 -10.39
N ASP A 179 -7.01 -13.51 -10.19
CA ASP A 179 -6.16 -14.68 -10.18
C ASP A 179 -6.93 -15.91 -10.66
N GLN A 180 -6.49 -16.47 -11.79
CA GLN A 180 -7.14 -17.60 -12.44
C GLN A 180 -7.18 -18.87 -11.57
N TYR A 181 -6.32 -19.01 -10.56
CA TYR A 181 -6.25 -20.22 -9.74
C TYR A 181 -6.85 -20.04 -8.36
N PHE A 182 -7.27 -18.84 -8.00
CA PHE A 182 -7.63 -18.48 -6.63
C PHE A 182 -8.77 -19.34 -6.06
N LEU A 183 -9.91 -19.41 -6.74
CA LEU A 183 -11.05 -20.19 -6.27
C LEU A 183 -10.77 -21.69 -6.21
N ARG A 184 -9.96 -22.20 -7.16
CA ARG A 184 -9.55 -23.60 -7.17
C ARG A 184 -8.68 -23.93 -5.96
N ASN A 185 -7.73 -23.05 -5.64
CA ASN A 185 -6.80 -23.24 -4.53
C ASN A 185 -7.52 -23.21 -3.17
N ILE A 186 -8.53 -22.33 -3.01
CA ILE A 186 -9.41 -22.31 -1.83
C ILE A 186 -10.06 -23.67 -1.60
N ILE A 187 -10.69 -24.25 -2.64
CA ILE A 187 -11.35 -25.56 -2.54
C ILE A 187 -10.33 -26.65 -2.19
N GLU A 188 -9.15 -26.62 -2.81
CA GLU A 188 -8.09 -27.59 -2.56
C GLU A 188 -7.62 -27.57 -1.11
N ASP A 189 -7.36 -26.37 -0.57
CA ASP A 189 -6.91 -26.20 0.82
C ASP A 189 -8.00 -26.64 1.81
N LYS A 190 -9.26 -26.27 1.56
CA LYS A 190 -10.41 -26.70 2.37
C LYS A 190 -10.53 -28.22 2.42
N ARG A 191 -10.43 -28.89 1.27
CA ARG A 191 -10.48 -30.38 1.21
C ARG A 191 -9.33 -31.05 1.95
N LYS A 192 -8.19 -30.36 2.09
CA LYS A 192 -7.02 -30.82 2.86
C LYS A 192 -7.05 -30.38 4.33
N GLY A 193 -8.09 -29.66 4.77
CA GLY A 193 -8.19 -29.12 6.13
C GLY A 193 -7.14 -28.04 6.44
N ARG A 194 -6.66 -27.32 5.42
CA ARG A 194 -5.63 -26.27 5.55
C ARG A 194 -6.27 -24.89 5.59
N LYS A 195 -5.60 -23.96 6.27
CA LYS A 195 -5.94 -22.53 6.22
C LYS A 195 -5.72 -22.00 4.80
N THR A 196 -6.76 -21.38 4.24
CA THR A 196 -6.74 -20.88 2.86
C THR A 196 -6.03 -19.52 2.78
N SER A 197 -5.63 -19.12 1.56
CA SER A 197 -5.09 -17.77 1.31
C SER A 197 -6.11 -16.67 1.61
N ILE A 198 -7.41 -16.94 1.46
CA ILE A 198 -8.46 -15.94 1.75
C ILE A 198 -8.64 -15.77 3.26
N ASP A 199 -8.56 -16.85 4.05
CA ASP A 199 -8.58 -16.77 5.52
C ASP A 199 -7.41 -15.94 6.03
N TYR A 200 -6.21 -16.22 5.51
CA TYR A 200 -5.00 -15.48 5.87
C TYR A 200 -5.13 -13.99 5.52
N LEU A 201 -5.59 -13.68 4.31
CA LEU A 201 -5.81 -12.30 3.88
C LEU A 201 -6.80 -11.57 4.82
N PHE A 202 -7.97 -12.17 5.09
CA PHE A 202 -8.97 -11.53 5.95
C PHE A 202 -8.50 -11.36 7.39
N GLU A 203 -7.76 -12.33 7.94
CA GLU A 203 -7.14 -12.20 9.25
C GLU A 203 -6.19 -11.00 9.30
N LYS A 204 -5.31 -10.86 8.31
CA LYS A 204 -4.38 -9.73 8.25
C LYS A 204 -5.08 -8.39 8.04
N LEU A 205 -6.09 -8.35 7.17
CA LEU A 205 -6.89 -7.15 6.95
C LEU A 205 -7.64 -6.71 8.22
N SER A 206 -8.05 -7.65 9.08
CA SER A 206 -8.75 -7.37 10.34
C SER A 206 -7.91 -6.57 11.34
N LEU A 207 -6.59 -6.73 11.30
CA LEU A 207 -5.66 -6.06 12.21
C LEU A 207 -5.67 -4.53 12.04
N ASN A 208 -6.11 -4.05 10.87
CA ASN A 208 -6.17 -2.61 10.59
C ASN A 208 -7.42 -1.92 11.17
N GLY A 209 -8.35 -2.66 11.81
CA GLY A 209 -9.52 -2.09 12.46
C GLY A 209 -10.50 -1.37 11.53
N LYS A 210 -10.52 -1.72 10.23
CA LYS A 210 -11.36 -1.10 9.21
C LYS A 210 -11.94 -2.11 8.23
N LYS A 211 -12.93 -1.66 7.46
CA LYS A 211 -13.62 -2.45 6.44
C LYS A 211 -13.16 -2.13 5.03
N TYR A 212 -13.09 -3.16 4.19
CA TYR A 212 -12.69 -3.06 2.78
C TYR A 212 -13.84 -3.37 1.81
N ASN A 213 -13.75 -2.86 0.59
CA ASN A 213 -14.52 -3.36 -0.55
C ASN A 213 -13.63 -4.31 -1.35
N ILE A 214 -13.97 -5.59 -1.39
CA ILE A 214 -13.13 -6.61 -2.01
C ILE A 214 -13.85 -7.17 -3.24
N THR A 215 -13.18 -7.15 -4.40
CA THR A 215 -13.64 -7.81 -5.62
C THR A 215 -12.66 -8.92 -5.99
N ILE A 216 -13.15 -10.14 -6.20
CA ILE A 216 -12.35 -11.30 -6.59
C ILE A 216 -12.84 -11.80 -7.94
N ILE A 217 -11.93 -11.90 -8.90
CA ILE A 217 -12.18 -12.42 -10.24
C ILE A 217 -11.25 -13.62 -10.47
N SER A 218 -11.84 -14.79 -10.68
CA SER A 218 -11.08 -16.04 -10.81
C SER A 218 -11.74 -16.94 -11.85
N LEU A 219 -10.96 -17.88 -12.39
CA LEU A 219 -11.52 -18.98 -13.15
C LEU A 219 -12.33 -19.82 -12.16
N GLY A 220 -13.56 -20.14 -12.53
CA GLY A 220 -14.45 -20.95 -11.72
C GLY A 220 -15.36 -21.80 -12.59
N SER A 221 -16.06 -22.72 -11.94
CA SER A 221 -17.05 -23.56 -12.60
C SER A 221 -18.37 -22.81 -12.82
N THR A 222 -19.28 -23.41 -13.58
CA THR A 222 -20.64 -22.89 -13.79
C THR A 222 -21.50 -23.00 -12.53
N SER A 223 -22.54 -22.16 -12.44
CA SER A 223 -23.54 -22.22 -11.37
C SER A 223 -24.13 -23.62 -11.21
N GLY A 224 -24.33 -24.05 -9.97
CA GLY A 224 -24.92 -25.35 -9.64
C GLY A 224 -23.96 -26.55 -9.72
N SER A 225 -22.71 -26.36 -10.10
CA SER A 225 -21.67 -27.41 -9.99
C SER A 225 -21.25 -27.62 -8.53
N ASN A 226 -20.69 -28.80 -8.21
CA ASN A 226 -20.15 -29.07 -6.86
C ASN A 226 -19.11 -28.03 -6.43
N SER A 227 -18.19 -27.66 -7.33
CA SER A 227 -17.20 -26.61 -7.03
C SER A 227 -17.86 -25.24 -6.79
N TYR A 228 -18.97 -24.91 -7.46
CA TYR A 228 -19.72 -23.69 -7.17
C TYR A 228 -20.28 -23.72 -5.74
N VAL A 229 -20.91 -24.82 -5.35
CA VAL A 229 -21.47 -25.01 -4.00
C VAL A 229 -20.35 -24.90 -2.96
N ASP A 230 -19.24 -25.61 -3.14
CA ASP A 230 -18.08 -25.57 -2.24
C ASP A 230 -17.55 -24.15 -2.02
N ILE A 231 -17.47 -23.35 -3.10
CA ILE A 231 -17.03 -21.94 -3.05
C ILE A 231 -18.06 -21.08 -2.32
N ILE A 232 -19.33 -21.15 -2.69
CA ILE A 232 -20.37 -20.31 -2.08
C ILE A 232 -20.51 -20.63 -0.59
N ASP A 233 -20.42 -21.90 -0.19
CA ASP A 233 -20.46 -22.31 1.21
C ASP A 233 -19.28 -21.74 2.00
N GLU A 234 -18.09 -21.70 1.40
CA GLU A 234 -16.91 -21.09 2.00
C GLU A 234 -17.10 -19.59 2.25
N PHE A 235 -17.47 -18.85 1.21
CA PHE A 235 -17.68 -17.42 1.34
C PHE A 235 -18.91 -17.06 2.19
N THR A 236 -19.92 -17.93 2.25
CA THR A 236 -21.03 -17.80 3.19
C THR A 236 -20.55 -17.97 4.63
N THR A 237 -19.66 -18.95 4.89
CA THR A 237 -19.05 -19.15 6.21
C THR A 237 -18.25 -17.92 6.64
N ILE A 238 -17.46 -17.34 5.73
CA ILE A 238 -16.76 -16.06 5.96
C ILE A 238 -17.77 -14.94 6.27
N ASN A 239 -18.90 -14.88 5.54
CA ASN A 239 -19.92 -13.85 5.69
C ASN A 239 -20.79 -13.95 6.95
N VAL A 240 -20.84 -15.10 7.61
CA VAL A 240 -21.54 -15.26 8.89
C VAL A 240 -20.60 -15.37 10.09
N GLY A 241 -19.30 -15.61 9.84
CA GLY A 241 -18.27 -15.75 10.85
C GLY A 241 -17.69 -14.43 11.36
N SER A 242 -16.61 -14.54 12.13
CA SER A 242 -15.89 -13.39 12.70
C SER A 242 -15.30 -12.45 11.65
N LEU A 243 -14.99 -12.97 10.46
CA LEU A 243 -14.36 -12.23 9.37
C LEU A 243 -15.32 -11.32 8.59
N LYS A 244 -16.64 -11.48 8.78
CA LYS A 244 -17.69 -10.61 8.25
C LYS A 244 -17.44 -9.12 8.54
N ASN A 245 -16.89 -8.81 9.71
CA ASN A 245 -16.66 -7.44 10.15
C ASN A 245 -15.50 -6.75 9.42
N ASN A 246 -14.76 -7.46 8.56
CA ASN A 246 -13.59 -6.94 7.87
C ASN A 246 -13.89 -6.38 6.49
N TYR A 247 -15.12 -6.47 5.98
CA TYR A 247 -15.49 -5.88 4.70
C TYR A 247 -16.83 -5.18 4.75
N ASN A 248 -17.03 -4.23 3.84
CA ASN A 248 -18.32 -3.60 3.55
C ASN A 248 -19.02 -4.34 2.40
N LYS A 249 -18.23 -4.83 1.44
CA LYS A 249 -18.70 -5.55 0.28
C LYS A 249 -17.65 -6.57 -0.14
N LEU A 250 -18.09 -7.79 -0.39
CA LEU A 250 -17.29 -8.85 -0.97
C LEU A 250 -17.99 -9.34 -2.25
N HIS A 251 -17.35 -9.10 -3.39
CA HIS A 251 -17.91 -9.39 -4.70
C HIS A 251 -17.07 -10.45 -5.41
N LEU A 252 -17.68 -11.58 -5.73
CA LEU A 252 -17.04 -12.68 -6.44
C LEU A 252 -17.55 -12.71 -7.88
N ILE A 253 -16.63 -12.85 -8.82
CA ILE A 253 -16.94 -13.05 -10.24
C ILE A 253 -16.18 -14.29 -10.71
N SER A 254 -16.93 -15.32 -11.09
CA SER A 254 -16.38 -16.51 -11.75
C SER A 254 -16.39 -16.28 -13.25
N CYS A 255 -15.22 -16.33 -13.89
CA CYS A 255 -15.08 -16.14 -15.33
C CYS A 255 -14.63 -17.43 -16.02
N ASN A 256 -14.88 -17.52 -17.31
CA ASN A 256 -14.31 -18.57 -18.16
C ASN A 256 -12.82 -18.31 -18.48
N ALA A 257 -12.14 -19.31 -19.01
CA ALA A 257 -10.71 -19.24 -19.33
C ALA A 257 -10.35 -18.18 -20.38
N ASN A 258 -11.29 -17.78 -21.25
CA ASN A 258 -11.02 -16.74 -22.25
C ASN A 258 -10.76 -15.38 -21.62
N TYR A 259 -11.36 -15.08 -20.47
CA TYR A 259 -11.08 -13.85 -19.72
C TYR A 259 -9.58 -13.74 -19.39
N PHE A 260 -9.02 -14.79 -18.79
CA PHE A 260 -7.61 -14.81 -18.40
C PHE A 260 -6.68 -14.88 -19.61
N ARG A 261 -7.08 -15.61 -20.66
CA ARG A 261 -6.28 -15.66 -21.89
C ARG A 261 -6.19 -14.31 -22.62
N ILE A 262 -7.24 -13.50 -22.59
CA ILE A 262 -7.36 -12.29 -23.42
C ILE A 262 -7.09 -11.00 -22.62
N LEU A 263 -7.60 -10.92 -21.39
CA LEU A 263 -7.68 -9.67 -20.62
C LEU A 263 -6.84 -9.66 -19.33
N ALA A 264 -6.53 -10.84 -18.78
CA ALA A 264 -5.88 -10.97 -17.48
C ALA A 264 -4.94 -12.19 -17.45
N HIS A 265 -3.91 -12.17 -18.31
CA HIS A 265 -2.91 -13.25 -18.37
C HIS A 265 -2.10 -13.30 -17.07
N ASP A 266 -1.75 -12.12 -16.55
CA ASP A 266 -1.05 -11.99 -15.29
C ASP A 266 -2.03 -12.03 -14.11
N ARG A 267 -1.50 -12.39 -12.94
CA ARG A 267 -2.27 -12.42 -11.68
C ARG A 267 -1.90 -11.20 -10.87
N PHE A 268 -2.90 -10.54 -10.31
CA PHE A 268 -2.67 -9.29 -9.60
C PHE A 268 -3.59 -9.13 -8.40
N ILE A 269 -3.06 -8.42 -7.40
CA ILE A 269 -3.83 -7.83 -6.32
C ILE A 269 -3.63 -6.31 -6.38
N GLN A 270 -4.74 -5.58 -6.44
CA GLN A 270 -4.77 -4.14 -6.49
C GLN A 270 -5.23 -3.59 -5.13
N PHE A 271 -4.51 -2.59 -4.63
CA PHE A 271 -4.78 -1.83 -3.42
C PHE A 271 -5.06 -0.36 -3.80
N ASP A 272 -6.34 -0.03 -4.03
CA ASP A 272 -6.75 1.21 -4.72
C ASP A 272 -5.97 1.43 -6.03
N ASP A 273 -5.03 2.36 -6.09
CA ASP A 273 -4.21 2.74 -7.25
C ASP A 273 -2.89 1.96 -7.37
N TYR A 274 -2.61 1.05 -6.44
CA TYR A 274 -1.38 0.24 -6.45
C TYR A 274 -1.67 -1.17 -6.95
N VAL A 275 -1.12 -1.53 -8.11
CA VAL A 275 -1.28 -2.86 -8.71
C VAL A 275 -0.03 -3.68 -8.44
N CYS A 276 -0.20 -4.77 -7.70
CA CYS A 276 0.85 -5.76 -7.47
C CYS A 276 0.65 -6.93 -8.43
N THR A 277 1.63 -7.20 -9.29
CA THR A 277 1.64 -8.35 -10.20
C THR A 277 2.42 -9.50 -9.58
N LEU A 278 1.85 -10.70 -9.56
CA LEU A 278 2.41 -11.89 -8.92
C LEU A 278 2.50 -13.06 -9.88
N GLY A 279 3.72 -13.57 -10.09
CA GLY A 279 3.98 -14.77 -10.90
C GLY A 279 3.35 -16.06 -10.36
N LYS A 280 2.82 -16.05 -9.14
CA LYS A 280 2.09 -17.17 -8.52
C LYS A 280 0.69 -16.78 -8.02
N GLY A 281 0.28 -15.52 -8.19
CA GLY A 281 -0.99 -15.03 -7.65
C GLY A 281 -1.03 -15.05 -6.13
N LEU A 282 -2.19 -15.30 -5.54
CA LEU A 282 -2.32 -15.36 -4.06
C LEU A 282 -1.93 -16.72 -3.47
N ASP A 283 -1.34 -17.60 -4.27
CA ASP A 283 -0.67 -18.82 -3.79
C ASP A 283 0.41 -18.50 -2.75
N VAL A 284 1.05 -17.32 -2.86
CA VAL A 284 2.08 -16.81 -1.93
C VAL A 284 1.56 -16.56 -0.50
N LEU A 285 0.25 -16.58 -0.29
CA LEU A 285 -0.37 -16.39 1.04
C LEU A 285 -0.88 -17.70 1.66
N ARG A 286 -0.69 -18.85 0.99
CA ARG A 286 -1.12 -20.14 1.51
C ARG A 286 -0.21 -20.64 2.63
N SER A 287 -0.70 -21.60 3.40
CA SER A 287 0.00 -22.23 4.52
C SER A 287 0.96 -23.36 4.07
N MET A 288 1.77 -23.10 3.05
CA MET A 288 2.75 -24.04 2.49
C MET A 288 4.03 -23.30 2.08
N GLU A 289 5.11 -24.03 1.80
CA GLU A 289 6.34 -23.44 1.27
C GLU A 289 6.02 -22.56 0.05
N THR A 290 6.48 -21.32 0.10
CA THR A 290 6.19 -20.35 -0.97
C THR A 290 7.05 -20.70 -2.18
N PRO A 291 6.47 -20.95 -3.35
CA PRO A 291 7.27 -21.09 -4.56
C PRO A 291 7.89 -19.73 -4.91
N GLN A 292 9.14 -19.72 -5.37
CA GLN A 292 9.76 -18.53 -5.93
C GLN A 292 8.80 -17.86 -6.92
N CYS A 293 8.57 -16.57 -6.73
CA CYS A 293 7.51 -15.84 -7.41
C CYS A 293 8.02 -14.48 -7.85
N THR A 294 7.82 -14.16 -9.13
CA THR A 294 8.07 -12.82 -9.62
C THR A 294 7.09 -11.84 -8.97
N PHE A 295 7.58 -10.65 -8.63
CA PHE A 295 6.77 -9.62 -8.00
C PHE A 295 7.12 -8.24 -8.56
N SER A 296 6.09 -7.45 -8.85
CA SER A 296 6.26 -6.02 -9.11
C SER A 296 5.05 -5.24 -8.65
N MET A 297 5.29 -4.03 -8.15
CA MET A 297 4.26 -3.07 -7.82
C MET A 297 4.39 -1.85 -8.74
N ILE A 298 3.28 -1.46 -9.35
CA ILE A 298 3.18 -0.19 -10.08
C ILE A 298 2.01 0.62 -9.54
N LYS A 299 2.14 1.94 -9.58
CA LYS A 299 0.99 2.82 -9.45
C LYS A 299 0.32 2.93 -10.81
N GLU A 300 -0.89 2.41 -10.93
CA GLU A 300 -1.68 2.51 -12.14
C GLU A 300 -2.99 3.23 -11.79
N GLU A 301 -3.33 4.25 -12.59
CA GLU A 301 -4.63 4.88 -12.45
C GLU A 301 -5.73 3.80 -12.53
N ASN A 302 -6.70 3.87 -11.61
CA ASN A 302 -7.77 2.89 -11.46
C ASN A 302 -8.51 2.50 -12.75
N SER A 303 -8.38 3.30 -13.82
CA SER A 303 -9.02 3.11 -15.11
C SER A 303 -8.73 1.75 -15.77
N SER A 304 -7.51 1.20 -15.64
CA SER A 304 -7.12 -0.05 -16.31
C SER A 304 -7.73 -1.28 -15.66
N ILE A 305 -7.52 -1.46 -14.35
CA ILE A 305 -8.14 -2.59 -13.62
C ILE A 305 -9.66 -2.46 -13.60
N ARG A 306 -10.21 -1.23 -13.48
CA ARG A 306 -11.66 -1.02 -13.56
C ARG A 306 -12.23 -1.48 -14.90
N LYS A 307 -11.53 -1.23 -16.03
CA LYS A 307 -11.93 -1.78 -17.34
C LYS A 307 -11.93 -3.31 -17.31
N ARG A 308 -10.90 -3.95 -16.72
CA ARG A 308 -10.85 -5.42 -16.59
C ARG A 308 -11.99 -5.99 -15.75
N VAL A 309 -12.37 -5.30 -14.67
CA VAL A 309 -13.53 -5.67 -13.83
C VAL A 309 -14.83 -5.54 -14.63
N ILE A 310 -15.01 -4.44 -15.38
CA ILE A 310 -16.19 -4.24 -16.21
C ILE A 310 -16.30 -5.34 -17.28
N LEU A 311 -15.20 -5.60 -17.99
CA LEU A 311 -15.14 -6.60 -19.06
C LEU A 311 -15.32 -8.03 -18.56
N ALA A 312 -15.00 -8.32 -17.29
CA ALA A 312 -15.23 -9.64 -16.70
C ALA A 312 -16.69 -10.10 -16.82
N ASN A 313 -17.65 -9.16 -16.82
CA ASN A 313 -19.06 -9.46 -17.01
C ASN A 313 -19.38 -10.15 -18.35
N SER A 314 -18.62 -9.87 -19.41
CA SER A 314 -18.81 -10.51 -20.72
C SER A 314 -18.30 -11.96 -20.75
N TYR A 315 -17.55 -12.38 -19.74
CA TYR A 315 -16.94 -13.72 -19.64
C TYR A 315 -17.42 -14.49 -18.40
N LYS A 316 -18.36 -13.93 -17.62
CA LYS A 316 -18.78 -14.51 -16.34
C LYS A 316 -19.63 -15.77 -16.54
N HIS A 317 -19.36 -16.76 -15.71
CA HIS A 317 -20.27 -17.87 -15.45
C HIS A 317 -21.32 -17.47 -14.40
N TRP A 318 -20.89 -16.76 -13.37
CA TRP A 318 -21.75 -16.24 -12.31
C TRP A 318 -21.04 -15.13 -11.53
N GLU A 319 -21.82 -14.38 -10.77
CA GLU A 319 -21.32 -13.44 -9.77
C GLU A 319 -22.12 -13.59 -8.48
N LYS A 320 -21.48 -13.25 -7.36
CA LYS A 320 -22.12 -13.25 -6.04
C LYS A 320 -21.61 -12.09 -5.22
N GLU A 321 -22.53 -11.36 -4.62
CA GLU A 321 -22.22 -10.31 -3.67
C GLU A 321 -22.60 -10.76 -2.26
N PHE A 322 -21.69 -10.50 -1.33
CA PHE A 322 -21.84 -10.69 0.09
C PHE A 322 -21.73 -9.32 0.76
N LEU A 323 -22.76 -8.99 1.52
CA LEU A 323 -22.83 -7.82 2.38
C LEU A 323 -22.86 -8.31 3.83
N PRO A 324 -22.24 -7.58 4.78
CA PRO A 324 -22.35 -7.85 6.19
C PRO A 324 -23.82 -7.84 6.63
#